data_AF-A0A949XR86-F1
#
_entry.id   AF-A0A949XR86-F1
#
_cell.length_a   1.000
_cell.length_b   1.000
_cell.length_c   1.000
_cell.angle_alpha   90.00
_cell.angle_beta   90.00
_cell.angle_gamma   90.00
#
_symmetry.space_group_name_H-M   'P 1'
#
loop_
_entity.id
_entity.type
_entity.pdbx_description
1 polymer ?
#
loop_
_entity_poly.entity_id
_entity_poly.type
_entity_poly.pdbx_seq_one_letter_code
_entity_poly.pdbx_strand_id
1 'polypeptide(L)'
;MTHPQPGLEEDDLFLMANLSPARTGLPFVVWISPRGNAQHDIRVKVSRGPAAHNFVTVALRPLRVIGGELSAQDLELLRRWVELNWDVLRGYWDGSIQYTEDAIAQLRSIA
;
A
#
# COMPACT_ATOMS: atom_id res chain seq x y z
N MET A 1 -4.90 18.28 29.52
CA MET A 1 -4.52 18.89 28.24
C MET A 1 -4.01 17.77 27.36
N THR A 2 -4.85 17.29 26.44
CA THR A 2 -4.49 16.23 25.50
C THR A 2 -3.83 16.91 24.32
N HIS A 3 -2.52 16.75 24.16
CA HIS A 3 -1.86 17.17 22.93
C HIS A 3 -2.47 16.35 21.77
N PRO A 4 -2.98 16.96 20.69
CA PRO A 4 -3.14 16.22 19.45
C PRO A 4 -1.72 15.83 19.02
N GLN A 5 -1.47 14.56 18.68
CA GLN A 5 -0.24 14.21 17.96
C GLN A 5 -0.40 14.71 16.53
N PRO A 6 0.36 15.74 16.08
CA PRO A 6 0.37 16.14 14.69
C PRO A 6 1.59 15.48 14.01
N GLY A 7 1.40 14.89 12.83
CA GLY A 7 2.52 14.71 11.89
C GLY A 7 2.77 13.31 11.34
N LEU A 8 2.49 12.22 12.06
CA LEU A 8 2.86 10.89 11.54
C LEU A 8 1.98 10.42 10.37
N GLU A 9 0.69 10.79 10.32
CA GLU A 9 -0.19 10.34 9.24
C GLU A 9 -0.05 11.16 7.95
N GLU A 10 0.26 12.45 8.06
CA GLU A 10 0.42 13.35 6.91
C GLU A 10 1.80 13.21 6.27
N ASP A 11 2.88 13.12 7.05
CA ASP A 11 4.24 12.90 6.51
C ASP A 11 4.36 11.53 5.82
N ASP A 12 3.70 10.50 6.36
CA ASP A 12 3.65 9.17 5.74
C ASP A 12 2.86 9.18 4.42
N LEU A 13 1.89 10.07 4.25
CA LEU A 13 1.13 10.24 3.00
C LEU A 13 1.99 10.86 1.89
N PHE A 14 2.91 11.77 2.21
CA PHE A 14 3.80 12.40 1.23
C PHE A 14 4.82 11.42 0.61
N LEU A 15 5.15 10.33 1.31
CA LEU A 15 6.09 9.30 0.84
C LEU A 15 5.42 8.17 0.05
N MET A 16 4.10 8.22 -0.16
CA MET A 16 3.38 7.16 -0.85
C MET A 16 3.40 7.35 -2.36
N ALA A 17 3.53 6.23 -3.07
CA ALA A 17 3.23 6.16 -4.49
C ALA A 17 1.85 5.53 -4.70
N ASN A 18 1.01 6.20 -5.50
CA ASN A 18 -0.30 5.69 -5.91
C ASN A 18 -0.20 4.91 -7.23
N LEU A 19 -0.60 3.66 -7.18
CA LEU A 19 -0.64 2.74 -8.30
C LEU A 19 -2.08 2.70 -8.85
N SER A 20 -2.24 3.11 -10.10
CA SER A 20 -3.56 3.14 -10.75
C SER A 20 -4.12 1.73 -10.99
N PRO A 21 -5.45 1.59 -11.10
CA PRO A 21 -6.11 0.34 -11.53
C PRO A 21 -5.49 -0.28 -12.78
N ALA A 22 -5.15 0.55 -13.78
CA ALA A 22 -4.54 0.08 -15.02
C ALA A 22 -3.13 -0.53 -14.82
N ARG A 23 -2.40 -0.10 -13.80
CA ARG A 23 -1.06 -0.63 -13.48
C ARG A 23 -1.12 -1.94 -12.70
N THR A 24 -2.09 -2.07 -11.80
CA THR A 24 -2.20 -3.23 -10.90
C THR A 24 -3.13 -4.32 -11.42
N GLY A 25 -4.08 -3.97 -12.28
CA GLY A 25 -5.20 -4.84 -12.66
C GLY A 25 -6.28 -4.93 -11.57
N LEU A 26 -6.21 -4.09 -10.53
CA LEU A 26 -7.16 -4.07 -9.42
C LEU A 26 -8.26 -3.03 -9.65
N PRO A 27 -9.47 -3.20 -9.09
CA PRO A 27 -10.56 -2.23 -9.24
C PRO A 27 -10.40 -0.96 -8.38
N PHE A 28 -9.25 -0.75 -7.74
CA PHE A 28 -8.96 0.36 -6.83
C PHE A 28 -7.50 0.79 -6.93
N VAL A 29 -7.21 1.97 -6.37
CA VAL A 29 -5.84 2.50 -6.27
C VAL A 29 -5.14 1.83 -5.09
N VAL A 30 -3.89 1.39 -5.31
CA VAL A 30 -3.02 0.86 -4.24
C VAL A 30 -1.95 1.89 -3.92
N TRP A 31 -1.73 2.13 -2.64
CA TRP A 31 -0.73 3.08 -2.17
C TRP A 31 0.35 2.31 -1.42
N ILE A 32 1.59 2.44 -1.91
CA ILE A 32 2.78 1.80 -1.35
C ILE A 32 3.73 2.86 -0.82
N SER A 33 4.47 2.53 0.24
CA SER A 33 5.50 3.39 0.81
C SER A 33 6.71 2.56 1.24
N PRO A 34 7.91 3.16 1.30
CA PRO A 34 9.04 2.55 1.99
C PRO A 34 8.74 2.50 3.50
N ARG A 35 9.51 1.72 4.27
CA ARG A 35 9.31 1.60 5.73
C ARG A 35 9.43 2.93 6.47
N GLY A 36 10.38 3.79 6.09
CA GLY A 36 10.68 5.00 6.84
C GLY A 36 10.92 4.69 8.33
N ASN A 37 10.21 5.41 9.21
CA ASN A 37 10.26 5.21 10.67
C ASN A 37 9.19 4.25 11.22
N ALA A 38 8.49 3.51 10.35
CA ALA A 38 7.39 2.67 10.78
C ALA A 38 7.83 1.53 11.72
N GLN A 39 7.10 1.40 12.83
CA GLN A 39 7.29 0.32 13.81
C GLN A 39 6.46 -0.94 13.50
N HIS A 40 5.54 -0.86 12.54
CA HIS A 40 4.75 -1.99 12.09
C HIS A 40 5.38 -2.71 10.89
N ASP A 41 4.90 -3.91 10.58
CA ASP A 41 5.27 -4.61 9.36
C ASP A 41 4.61 -3.94 8.12
N ILE A 42 4.98 -4.43 6.93
CA ILE A 42 4.53 -3.95 5.62
C ILE A 42 3.00 -3.87 5.51
N ARG A 43 2.54 -2.72 5.03
CA ARG A 43 1.13 -2.41 4.79
C ARG A 43 0.99 -1.71 3.46
N VAL A 44 -0.21 -1.81 2.90
CA VAL A 44 -0.67 -0.93 1.82
C VAL A 44 -1.91 -0.19 2.28
N LYS A 45 -2.13 0.99 1.70
CA LYS A 45 -3.45 1.62 1.74
C LYS A 45 -4.14 1.40 0.40
N VAL A 46 -5.46 1.24 0.40
CA VAL A 46 -6.26 1.20 -0.82
C VAL A 46 -7.38 2.22 -0.78
N SER A 47 -7.74 2.76 -1.93
CA SER A 47 -8.83 3.73 -2.07
C SER A 47 -9.59 3.52 -3.38
N ARG A 48 -10.90 3.82 -3.38
CA ARG A 48 -11.76 3.68 -4.57
C ARG A 48 -11.40 4.63 -5.72
N GLY A 49 -10.66 5.70 -5.43
CA GLY A 49 -10.22 6.67 -6.41
C GLY A 49 -8.91 7.33 -5.99
N PRO A 50 -8.34 8.18 -6.85
CA PRO A 50 -7.06 8.83 -6.60
C PRO A 50 -7.14 9.92 -5.52
N ALA A 51 -8.34 10.37 -5.14
CA ALA A 51 -8.52 11.26 -4.01
C ALA A 51 -8.16 10.52 -2.72
N ALA A 52 -7.17 11.03 -1.98
CA ALA A 52 -6.60 10.46 -0.77
C ALA A 52 -7.55 10.55 0.44
N HIS A 53 -8.76 10.02 0.30
CA HIS A 53 -9.80 10.01 1.32
C HIS A 53 -10.33 8.58 1.50
N ASN A 54 -10.73 8.24 2.73
CA ASN A 54 -11.32 6.94 3.08
C ASN A 54 -10.42 5.74 2.74
N PHE A 55 -9.18 5.77 3.20
CA PHE A 55 -8.26 4.64 3.03
C PHE A 55 -8.72 3.41 3.80
N VAL A 56 -8.58 2.26 3.14
CA VAL A 56 -8.55 0.97 3.83
C VAL A 56 -7.09 0.58 3.99
N THR A 57 -6.67 0.26 5.21
CA THR A 57 -5.32 -0.20 5.50
C THR A 57 -5.28 -1.72 5.56
N VAL A 58 -4.38 -2.33 4.80
CA VAL A 58 -4.22 -3.78 4.70
C VAL A 58 -2.79 -4.14 5.08
N ALA A 59 -2.63 -4.97 6.11
CA ALA A 59 -1.35 -5.60 6.42
C ALA A 59 -1.08 -6.73 5.41
N LEU A 60 0.16 -6.89 4.95
CA LEU A 60 0.49 -7.94 3.97
C LEU A 60 1.02 -9.23 4.62
N ARG A 61 1.39 -9.20 5.92
CA ARG A 61 1.88 -10.36 6.68
C ARG A 61 1.27 -10.44 8.09
N PRO A 62 0.39 -11.43 8.36
CA PRO A 62 -0.43 -12.12 7.36
C PRO A 62 -1.34 -11.10 6.63
N LEU A 63 -1.82 -11.46 5.44
CA LEU A 63 -2.69 -10.58 4.67
C LEU A 63 -4.05 -10.40 5.36
N ARG A 64 -4.35 -9.19 5.84
CA ARG A 64 -5.62 -8.86 6.50
C ARG A 64 -5.91 -7.36 6.53
N VAL A 65 -7.19 -7.01 6.50
CA VAL A 65 -7.65 -5.64 6.73
C VAL A 65 -7.44 -5.28 8.20
N ILE A 66 -6.83 -4.12 8.46
CA ILE A 66 -6.57 -3.61 9.82
C ILE A 66 -7.19 -2.22 10.08
N GLY A 67 -7.79 -1.61 9.06
CA GLY A 67 -8.56 -0.37 9.18
C GLY A 67 -9.40 -0.14 7.93
N GLY A 68 -10.64 0.33 8.11
CA GLY A 68 -11.63 0.46 7.03
C GLY A 68 -12.26 -0.87 6.63
N GLU A 69 -12.99 -0.86 5.51
CA GLU A 69 -13.72 -2.02 4.99
C GLU A 69 -13.35 -2.31 3.54
N LEU A 70 -13.02 -3.57 3.25
CA LEU A 70 -12.77 -4.08 1.91
C LEU A 70 -13.59 -5.35 1.72
N SER A 71 -14.22 -5.50 0.56
CA SER A 71 -15.00 -6.71 0.27
C SER A 71 -14.08 -7.95 0.24
N ALA A 72 -14.63 -9.13 0.53
CA ALA A 72 -13.85 -10.37 0.45
C ALA A 72 -13.30 -10.63 -0.96
N GLN A 73 -14.06 -10.24 -2.00
CA GLN A 73 -13.64 -10.33 -3.39
C GLN A 73 -12.46 -9.40 -3.70
N ASP A 74 -12.52 -8.15 -3.24
CA ASP A 74 -11.44 -7.18 -3.41
C ASP A 74 -10.18 -7.57 -2.63
N LEU A 75 -10.35 -8.12 -1.42
CA LEU A 75 -9.23 -8.63 -0.61
C LEU A 75 -8.55 -9.83 -1.30
N GLU A 76 -9.33 -10.69 -1.95
CA GLU A 76 -8.82 -11.82 -2.72
C GLU A 76 -8.05 -11.38 -3.97
N LEU A 77 -8.53 -10.35 -4.69
CA LEU A 77 -7.79 -9.74 -5.80
C LEU A 77 -6.49 -9.10 -5.31
N LEU A 78 -6.54 -8.35 -4.21
CA LEU A 78 -5.36 -7.78 -3.57
C LEU A 78 -4.37 -8.88 -3.17
N ARG A 79 -4.84 -9.99 -2.62
CA ARG A 79 -4.00 -11.14 -2.25
C ARG A 79 -3.22 -11.68 -3.44
N ARG A 80 -3.89 -11.92 -4.57
CA ARG A 80 -3.22 -12.40 -5.80
C ARG A 80 -2.16 -11.42 -6.28
N TRP A 81 -2.49 -10.13 -6.27
CA TRP A 81 -1.55 -9.09 -6.69
C TRP A 81 -0.35 -8.98 -5.74
N VAL A 82 -0.58 -9.09 -4.43
CA VAL A 82 0.49 -9.10 -3.41
C VAL A 82 1.38 -10.34 -3.57
N GLU A 83 0.80 -11.52 -3.77
CA GLU A 83 1.55 -12.77 -3.99
C GLU A 83 2.42 -12.69 -5.24
N LEU A 84 1.89 -12.12 -6.33
CA LEU A 84 2.62 -11.90 -7.57
C LEU A 84 3.81 -10.93 -7.42
N ASN A 85 3.69 -9.96 -6.52
CA ASN A 85 4.61 -8.84 -6.38
C ASN A 85 5.35 -8.81 -5.04
N TRP A 86 5.30 -9.90 -4.27
CA TRP A 86 5.75 -9.94 -2.88
C TRP A 86 7.19 -9.45 -2.72
N ASP A 87 8.10 -9.92 -3.56
CA ASP A 87 9.51 -9.54 -3.47
C ASP A 87 9.75 -8.07 -3.78
N VAL A 88 9.00 -7.48 -4.71
CA VAL A 88 9.09 -6.05 -5.04
C VAL A 88 8.54 -5.21 -3.90
N LEU A 89 7.37 -5.57 -3.37
CA LEU A 89 6.74 -4.87 -2.25
C LEU A 89 7.61 -4.92 -0.99
N ARG A 90 8.13 -6.11 -0.66
CA ARG A 90 9.05 -6.30 0.46
C ARG A 90 10.35 -5.53 0.24
N GLY A 91 10.92 -5.60 -0.96
CA GLY A 91 12.18 -4.94 -1.28
C GLY A 91 12.09 -3.41 -1.25
N TYR A 92 10.97 -2.85 -1.70
CA TYR A 92 10.71 -1.43 -1.57
C TYR A 92 10.48 -1.02 -0.10
N TRP A 93 9.76 -1.85 0.67
CA TRP A 93 9.55 -1.62 2.09
C TRP A 93 10.86 -1.67 2.89
N ASP A 94 11.71 -2.67 2.68
CA ASP A 94 12.96 -2.86 3.42
C ASP A 94 14.12 -1.96 2.95
N GLY A 95 13.95 -1.28 1.81
CA GLY A 95 14.93 -0.36 1.25
C GLY A 95 15.96 -1.00 0.33
N SER A 96 15.84 -2.30 0.00
CA SER A 96 16.66 -2.94 -1.03
C SER A 96 16.32 -2.45 -2.43
N ILE A 97 15.09 -2.02 -2.68
CA ILE A 97 14.70 -1.18 -3.83
C ILE A 97 14.60 0.25 -3.32
N GLN A 98 15.60 1.07 -3.65
CA GLN A 98 15.75 2.42 -3.08
C GLN A 98 14.82 3.45 -3.71
N TYR A 99 14.58 3.33 -5.03
CA TYR A 99 13.83 4.32 -5.78
C TYR A 99 12.42 3.80 -6.08
N THR A 100 11.43 4.68 -5.87
CA THR A 100 10.03 4.40 -6.14
C THR A 100 9.78 4.01 -7.60
N GLU A 101 10.48 4.63 -8.55
CA GLU A 101 10.36 4.32 -9.97
C GLU A 101 10.82 2.90 -10.30
N ASP A 102 11.89 2.41 -9.66
CA ASP A 102 12.39 1.04 -9.84
C ASP A 102 11.41 0.01 -9.29
N ALA A 103 10.80 0.30 -8.14
CA ALA A 103 9.74 -0.54 -7.59
C ALA A 103 8.55 -0.58 -8.56
N ILE A 104 8.09 0.58 -9.03
CA ILE A 104 6.96 0.70 -9.96
C ILE A 104 7.22 -0.02 -11.29
N ALA A 105 8.47 0.01 -11.80
CA ALA A 105 8.86 -0.66 -13.03
C ALA A 105 8.85 -2.19 -12.93
N GLN A 106 9.07 -2.73 -11.73
CA GLN A 106 9.10 -4.17 -11.47
C GLN A 106 7.74 -4.77 -11.09
N LEU A 107 6.77 -3.93 -10.70
CA LEU A 107 5.42 -4.38 -10.38
C LEU A 107 4.69 -4.93 -11.61
N ARG A 108 3.99 -6.04 -11.40
CA ARG A 108 3.19 -6.74 -12.40
C ARG A 108 1.70 -6.59 -12.12
N SER A 109 0.93 -6.51 -13.20
CA SER A 109 -0.54 -6.52 -13.18
C SER A 109 -1.07 -7.95 -13.03
N ILE A 110 -2.26 -8.10 -12.44
CA ILE A 110 -3.04 -9.35 -12.45
C ILE A 110 -4.11 -9.41 -13.54
N ALA A 111 -4.25 -8.34 -14.33
CA ALA A 111 -5.10 -8.27 -15.53
C ALA A 111 -4.36 -8.78 -16.77
#